data_AF-A0A1B9DG85-F1
#
_entry.id   AF-A0A1B9DG85-F1
#
_cell.length_a   1.000
_cell.length_b   1.000
_cell.length_c   1.000
_cell.angle_alpha   90.00
_cell.angle_beta   90.00
_cell.angle_gamma   90.00
#
_symmetry.space_group_name_H-M   'P 1'
#
loop_
_entity.id
_entity.type
_entity.pdbx_description
1 polymer ?
#
loop_
_entity_poly.entity_id
_entity_poly.type
_entity_poly.pdbx_seq_one_letter_code
_entity_poly.pdbx_strand_id
1 'polypeptide(L)'
;MNPTTEKLSIKEKIGYSLGDLAANLVFQTLMTYLAYFYTDIYGLSPKDSSIIMLVVGLIAAFIFNPIIGAIADRTATKWGKFRPWILFTSVPLGIIALLAFTTPYFSYSGKVIYAVITYTLLLLFYASNNLPYSALSGVITGDMKDRNSLSSYRFVAVMFAQFFVQVFMLGIIKTAGNGDKAIGIEKVMTVLAIIGTIMLIITFLTTKERIIPKPEQKSSLSEDIGDLSKNKPWVIMLTLTTLVFITLAMKGGAYVYYFENYVNKQQLTHFIQPLLDTLASMGINPFGEDPISAGFGLFNAGGIIFMIVGITFSKKLADKYGKRDIFRLFLFISTLFIIAFYFYSPESIILMFGSQILHGFFYGITIPILWAMIADVADYSEWKNNRRATAIIFSAMMVGLKAGLSIGGSLTTWFLSYFEYVPNSLTQSETAINGIKLLISVFPSVPFLIGVGILFFYEINKKMELQIESELKERRQ
;
A
#
# COMPACT_ATOMS: atom_id res chain seq x y z
N MET A 1 -37.31 15.03 -9.55
CA MET A 1 -35.91 15.39 -9.20
C MET A 1 -35.00 14.34 -9.82
N ASN A 2 -34.10 14.72 -10.72
CA ASN A 2 -33.21 13.77 -11.38
C ASN A 2 -32.21 13.20 -10.34
N PRO A 3 -32.10 11.87 -10.20
CA PRO A 3 -31.17 11.22 -9.26
C PRO A 3 -29.68 11.48 -9.59
N THR A 4 -29.38 12.10 -10.73
CA THR A 4 -28.03 12.45 -11.20
C THR A 4 -27.46 13.75 -10.62
N THR A 5 -28.26 14.55 -9.90
CA THR A 5 -27.91 15.93 -9.50
C THR A 5 -27.98 16.23 -7.99
N GLU A 6 -28.17 15.21 -7.15
CA GLU A 6 -28.22 15.42 -5.69
C GLU A 6 -26.80 15.61 -5.13
N LYS A 7 -26.49 16.80 -4.62
CA LYS A 7 -25.17 17.12 -4.05
C LYS A 7 -24.89 16.24 -2.82
N LEU A 8 -23.71 15.63 -2.79
CA LEU A 8 -23.30 14.81 -1.66
C LEU A 8 -23.04 15.67 -0.41
N SER A 9 -23.67 15.27 0.71
CA SER A 9 -23.46 15.91 2.00
C SER A 9 -22.04 15.66 2.52
N ILE A 10 -21.52 16.58 3.34
CA ILE A 10 -20.21 16.40 4.01
C ILE A 10 -20.22 15.12 4.87
N LYS A 11 -21.35 14.82 5.54
CA LYS A 11 -21.52 13.61 6.34
C LYS A 11 -21.34 12.33 5.50
N GLU A 12 -21.88 12.29 4.30
CA GLU A 12 -21.74 11.16 3.39
C GLU A 12 -20.31 11.05 2.83
N LYS A 13 -19.63 12.18 2.56
CA LYS A 13 -18.22 12.19 2.13
C LYS A 13 -17.26 11.68 3.20
N ILE A 14 -17.44 12.14 4.44
CA ILE A 14 -16.68 11.66 5.60
C ILE A 14 -16.99 10.19 5.85
N GLY A 15 -18.27 9.83 5.90
CA GLY A 15 -18.73 8.47 6.12
C GLY A 15 -18.19 7.49 5.08
N TYR A 16 -18.20 7.85 3.79
CA TYR A 16 -17.54 7.08 2.74
C TYR A 16 -16.04 6.92 3.04
N SER A 17 -15.33 7.99 3.37
CA SER A 17 -13.88 7.98 3.56
C SER A 17 -13.43 7.18 4.80
N LEU A 18 -14.29 7.02 5.80
CA LEU A 18 -14.02 6.15 6.96
C LEU A 18 -13.86 4.67 6.56
N GLY A 19 -14.53 4.24 5.49
CA GLY A 19 -14.35 2.88 4.97
C GLY A 19 -12.95 2.66 4.41
N ASP A 20 -12.42 3.64 3.67
CA ASP A 20 -11.04 3.57 3.17
C ASP A 20 -10.04 3.69 4.32
N LEU A 21 -10.34 4.51 5.33
CA LEU A 21 -9.51 4.62 6.51
C LEU A 21 -9.34 3.25 7.19
N ALA A 22 -10.46 2.56 7.46
CA ALA A 22 -10.46 1.22 8.06
C ALA A 22 -9.69 0.20 7.21
N ALA A 23 -9.93 0.18 5.89
CA ALA A 23 -9.22 -0.72 4.98
C ALA A 23 -7.71 -0.42 4.93
N ASN A 24 -7.31 0.85 4.97
CA ASN A 24 -5.90 1.23 4.93
C ASN A 24 -5.18 0.96 6.24
N LEU A 25 -5.84 1.03 7.39
CA LEU A 25 -5.24 0.61 8.68
C LEU A 25 -4.82 -0.86 8.64
N VAL A 26 -5.67 -1.75 8.12
CA VAL A 26 -5.33 -3.18 7.96
C VAL A 26 -4.22 -3.36 6.92
N PHE A 27 -4.37 -2.72 5.76
CA PHE A 27 -3.43 -2.88 4.65
C PHE A 27 -2.01 -2.40 4.98
N GLN A 28 -1.87 -1.23 5.59
CA GLN A 28 -0.58 -0.69 6.00
C GLN A 28 0.07 -1.55 7.09
N THR A 29 -0.75 -2.16 7.97
CA THR A 29 -0.26 -3.09 8.99
C THR A 29 0.31 -4.35 8.34
N LEU A 30 -0.38 -4.91 7.34
CA LEU A 30 0.12 -6.07 6.58
C LEU A 30 1.42 -5.75 5.84
N MET A 31 1.53 -4.56 5.24
CA MET A 31 2.74 -4.17 4.53
C MET A 31 3.95 -3.97 5.45
N THR A 32 3.73 -3.38 6.63
CA THR A 32 4.83 -2.95 7.50
C THR A 32 5.23 -4.03 8.51
N TYR A 33 4.25 -4.72 9.10
CA TYR A 33 4.47 -5.56 10.27
C TYR A 33 4.27 -7.06 10.03
N LEU A 34 3.70 -7.51 8.91
CA LEU A 34 3.39 -8.94 8.73
C LEU A 34 4.65 -9.84 8.76
N ALA A 35 5.71 -9.42 8.05
CA ALA A 35 6.98 -10.14 8.04
C ALA A 35 7.54 -10.25 9.47
N TYR A 36 7.64 -9.11 10.16
CA TYR A 36 8.14 -9.02 11.53
C TYR A 36 7.26 -9.79 12.53
N PHE A 37 5.95 -9.76 12.35
CA PHE A 37 5.02 -10.52 13.17
C PHE A 37 5.27 -12.02 13.03
N TYR A 38 5.38 -12.53 11.80
CA TYR A 38 5.62 -13.97 11.62
C TYR A 38 6.97 -14.42 12.13
N THR A 39 8.03 -13.65 11.93
CA THR A 39 9.37 -14.06 12.35
C THR A 39 9.62 -13.81 13.84
N ASP A 40 9.42 -12.58 14.31
CA ASP A 40 9.91 -12.12 15.61
C ASP A 40 8.86 -12.21 16.72
N ILE A 41 7.57 -12.20 16.37
CA ILE A 41 6.49 -12.27 17.35
C ILE A 41 5.92 -13.68 17.44
N TYR A 42 5.50 -14.26 16.31
CA TYR A 42 4.87 -15.57 16.27
C TYR A 42 5.88 -16.72 16.30
N GLY A 43 7.09 -16.48 15.80
CA GLY A 43 8.21 -17.42 15.84
C GLY A 43 8.19 -18.47 14.72
N LEU A 44 7.71 -18.10 13.53
CA LEU A 44 7.87 -18.89 12.32
C LEU A 44 9.28 -18.69 11.75
N SER A 45 9.82 -19.72 11.10
CA SER A 45 11.07 -19.56 10.36
C SER A 45 10.87 -18.55 9.21
N PRO A 46 11.87 -17.71 8.89
CA PRO A 46 11.75 -16.76 7.79
C PRO A 46 11.43 -17.44 6.44
N LYS A 47 11.91 -18.67 6.23
CA LYS A 47 11.56 -19.51 5.07
C LYS A 47 10.06 -19.81 4.98
N ASP A 48 9.46 -20.28 6.06
CA ASP A 48 8.03 -20.62 6.05
C ASP A 48 7.17 -19.36 5.96
N SER A 49 7.55 -18.28 6.65
CA SER A 49 6.87 -16.98 6.52
C SER A 49 6.87 -16.48 5.07
N SER A 50 8.01 -16.60 4.36
CA SER A 50 8.11 -16.24 2.94
C SER A 50 7.14 -17.03 2.08
N ILE A 51 7.10 -18.35 2.25
CA ILE A 51 6.23 -19.22 1.44
C ILE A 51 4.76 -18.87 1.69
N ILE A 52 4.35 -18.69 2.95
CA ILE A 52 2.97 -18.31 3.31
C ILE A 52 2.59 -16.98 2.66
N MET A 53 3.43 -15.95 2.83
CA MET A 53 3.18 -14.61 2.30
C MET A 53 3.05 -14.59 0.78
N LEU A 54 3.93 -15.33 0.08
CA LEU A 54 3.91 -15.43 -1.37
C LEU A 54 2.67 -16.17 -1.86
N VAL A 55 2.47 -17.41 -1.43
CA VAL A 55 1.42 -18.29 -1.95
C VAL A 55 0.03 -17.71 -1.67
N VAL A 56 -0.23 -17.33 -0.42
CA VAL A 56 -1.54 -16.78 -0.04
C VAL A 56 -1.77 -15.41 -0.68
N GLY A 57 -0.72 -14.58 -0.77
CA GLY A 57 -0.79 -13.29 -1.43
C GLY A 57 -1.11 -13.39 -2.93
N LEU A 58 -0.48 -14.33 -3.65
CA LEU A 58 -0.75 -14.58 -5.07
C LEU A 58 -2.16 -15.17 -5.28
N ILE A 59 -2.61 -16.09 -4.40
CA ILE A 59 -3.99 -16.57 -4.41
C ILE A 59 -4.96 -15.41 -4.27
N ALA A 60 -4.71 -14.48 -3.34
CA ALA A 60 -5.57 -13.31 -3.20
C ALA A 60 -5.56 -12.40 -4.45
N ALA A 61 -4.39 -12.18 -5.04
CA ALA A 61 -4.25 -11.34 -6.24
C ALA A 61 -4.96 -11.91 -7.46
N PHE A 62 -4.77 -13.21 -7.75
CA PHE A 62 -5.21 -13.85 -8.99
C PHE A 62 -6.54 -14.61 -8.87
N ILE A 63 -6.94 -15.01 -7.67
CA ILE A 63 -8.15 -15.82 -7.44
C ILE A 63 -9.20 -15.00 -6.70
N PHE A 64 -8.90 -14.52 -5.49
CA PHE A 64 -9.92 -13.85 -4.68
C PHE A 64 -10.41 -12.54 -5.30
N ASN A 65 -9.51 -11.68 -5.76
CA ASN A 65 -9.91 -10.37 -6.28
C ASN A 65 -10.82 -10.47 -7.53
N PRO A 66 -10.49 -11.24 -8.59
CA PRO A 66 -11.39 -11.37 -9.73
C PRO A 66 -12.74 -12.02 -9.38
N ILE A 67 -12.73 -13.06 -8.53
CA ILE A 67 -13.96 -13.77 -8.14
C ILE A 67 -14.88 -12.84 -7.35
N ILE A 68 -14.38 -12.19 -6.30
CA ILE A 68 -15.19 -11.27 -5.49
C ILE A 68 -15.66 -10.10 -6.34
N GLY A 69 -14.79 -9.53 -7.20
CA GLY A 69 -15.20 -8.48 -8.13
C GLY A 69 -16.41 -8.89 -8.98
N ALA A 70 -16.37 -10.07 -9.59
CA ALA A 70 -17.46 -10.60 -10.40
C ALA A 70 -18.73 -10.91 -9.59
N ILE A 71 -18.62 -11.46 -8.38
CA ILE A 71 -19.78 -11.77 -7.52
C ILE A 71 -20.42 -10.48 -7.00
N ALA A 72 -19.61 -9.54 -6.50
CA ALA A 72 -20.07 -8.21 -6.12
C ALA A 72 -20.75 -7.52 -7.30
N ASP A 73 -20.23 -7.73 -8.52
CA ASP A 73 -20.83 -7.16 -9.72
C ASP A 73 -22.22 -7.70 -10.08
N ARG A 74 -22.54 -8.92 -9.64
CA ARG A 74 -23.83 -9.58 -9.88
C ARG A 74 -24.79 -9.47 -8.69
N THR A 75 -24.34 -8.89 -7.59
CA THR A 75 -25.14 -8.79 -6.37
C THR A 75 -26.28 -7.80 -6.57
N ALA A 76 -27.52 -8.25 -6.35
CA ALA A 76 -28.71 -7.40 -6.41
C ALA A 76 -29.49 -7.57 -5.11
N THR A 77 -29.52 -6.53 -4.28
CA THR A 77 -30.26 -6.54 -3.01
C THR A 77 -31.03 -5.25 -2.80
N LYS A 78 -31.94 -5.24 -1.80
CA LYS A 78 -32.68 -4.05 -1.38
C LYS A 78 -31.81 -2.88 -0.88
N TRP A 79 -30.56 -3.15 -0.48
CA TRP A 79 -29.64 -2.12 0.02
C TRP A 79 -28.67 -1.60 -1.07
N GLY A 80 -28.82 -2.10 -2.30
CA GLY A 80 -27.90 -1.87 -3.40
C GLY A 80 -27.05 -3.11 -3.70
N LYS A 81 -26.03 -2.88 -4.51
CA LYS A 81 -25.13 -3.90 -5.05
C LYS A 81 -23.87 -4.07 -4.19
N PHE A 82 -23.25 -2.97 -3.76
CA PHE A 82 -21.97 -2.96 -3.05
C PHE A 82 -22.09 -2.74 -1.54
N ARG A 83 -23.10 -1.97 -1.09
CA ARG A 83 -23.32 -1.70 0.34
C ARG A 83 -23.52 -2.94 1.22
N PRO A 84 -24.26 -4.00 0.79
CA PRO A 84 -24.40 -5.22 1.58
C PRO A 84 -23.05 -5.86 1.92
N TRP A 85 -22.12 -5.86 0.96
CA TRP A 85 -20.79 -6.42 1.16
C TRP A 85 -20.07 -5.70 2.29
N ILE A 86 -20.08 -4.38 2.31
CA ILE A 86 -19.43 -3.59 3.38
C ILE A 86 -20.01 -3.96 4.75
N LEU A 87 -21.33 -4.04 4.87
CA LEU A 87 -21.99 -4.39 6.13
C LEU A 87 -21.65 -5.81 6.57
N PHE A 88 -21.92 -6.82 5.73
CA PHE A 88 -21.80 -8.22 6.10
C PHE A 88 -20.35 -8.69 6.28
N THR A 89 -19.40 -8.03 5.60
CA THR A 89 -17.98 -8.35 5.76
C THR A 89 -17.30 -7.55 6.88
N SER A 90 -17.90 -6.46 7.38
CA SER A 90 -17.30 -5.62 8.42
C SER A 90 -16.89 -6.39 9.68
N VAL A 91 -17.83 -7.11 10.29
CA VAL A 91 -17.59 -7.88 11.53
C VAL A 91 -16.67 -9.09 11.27
N PRO A 92 -16.90 -9.94 10.25
CA PRO A 92 -15.96 -11.01 9.92
C PRO A 92 -14.54 -10.51 9.67
N LEU A 93 -14.38 -9.40 8.93
CA LEU A 93 -13.06 -8.81 8.67
C LEU A 93 -12.39 -8.38 9.98
N GLY A 94 -13.11 -7.72 10.90
CA GLY A 94 -12.58 -7.34 12.21
C GLY A 94 -12.13 -8.55 13.03
N ILE A 95 -12.96 -9.60 13.11
CA ILE A 95 -12.64 -10.83 13.86
C ILE A 95 -11.41 -11.51 13.26
N ILE A 96 -11.37 -11.68 11.94
CA ILE A 96 -10.25 -12.34 11.27
C ILE A 96 -8.98 -11.49 11.34
N ALA A 97 -9.08 -10.16 11.27
CA ALA A 97 -7.94 -9.26 11.46
C ALA A 97 -7.34 -9.39 12.87
N LEU A 98 -8.17 -9.58 13.89
CA LEU A 98 -7.68 -9.91 15.24
C LEU A 98 -6.97 -11.27 15.24
N LEU A 99 -7.64 -12.33 14.77
CA LEU A 99 -7.10 -13.69 14.78
C LEU A 99 -5.78 -13.81 14.00
N ALA A 100 -5.63 -13.09 12.89
CA ALA A 100 -4.40 -13.09 12.10
C ALA A 100 -3.17 -12.54 12.83
N PHE A 101 -3.38 -11.77 13.90
CA PHE A 101 -2.31 -11.19 14.73
C PHE A 101 -2.32 -11.70 16.18
N THR A 102 -3.11 -12.74 16.47
CA THR A 102 -3.06 -13.46 17.75
C THR A 102 -1.98 -14.53 17.70
N THR A 103 -1.36 -14.83 18.84
CA THR A 103 -0.29 -15.83 18.97
C THR A 103 -0.76 -17.05 19.77
N PRO A 104 -1.63 -17.93 19.23
CA PRO A 104 -2.06 -19.12 19.95
C PRO A 104 -0.90 -20.08 20.21
N TYR A 105 -0.92 -20.72 21.37
CA TYR A 105 0.07 -21.72 21.79
C TYR A 105 -0.15 -23.05 21.05
N PHE A 106 0.45 -23.19 19.88
CA PHE A 106 0.50 -24.43 19.13
C PHE A 106 1.94 -24.94 18.95
N SER A 107 2.06 -26.22 18.60
CA SER A 107 3.31 -26.77 18.05
C SER A 107 3.69 -26.02 16.76
N TYR A 108 4.95 -26.12 16.33
CA TYR A 108 5.43 -25.39 15.15
C TYR A 108 4.56 -25.62 13.90
N SER A 109 4.24 -26.88 13.59
CA SER A 109 3.35 -27.22 12.46
C SER A 109 1.96 -26.62 12.63
N GLY A 110 1.44 -26.58 13.86
CA GLY A 110 0.17 -25.92 14.17
C GLY A 110 0.22 -24.41 13.96
N LYS A 111 1.35 -23.76 14.27
CA LYS A 111 1.56 -22.34 13.99
C LYS A 111 1.54 -22.04 12.49
N VAL A 112 2.25 -22.83 11.69
CA VAL A 112 2.25 -22.69 10.22
C VAL A 112 0.84 -22.81 9.66
N ILE A 113 0.09 -23.85 10.06
CA ILE A 113 -1.29 -24.07 9.62
C ILE A 113 -2.19 -22.89 10.03
N TYR A 114 -2.07 -22.42 11.28
CA TYR A 114 -2.84 -21.29 11.77
C TYR A 114 -2.56 -20.01 10.99
N ALA A 115 -1.28 -19.71 10.71
CA ALA A 115 -0.88 -18.56 9.91
C ALA A 115 -1.43 -18.63 8.47
N VAL A 116 -1.37 -19.80 7.82
CA VAL A 116 -1.95 -19.99 6.48
C VAL A 116 -3.45 -19.72 6.49
N ILE A 117 -4.19 -20.31 7.44
CA ILE A 117 -5.66 -20.17 7.51
C ILE A 117 -6.05 -18.72 7.78
N THR A 118 -5.50 -18.11 8.83
CA THR A 118 -5.87 -16.76 9.24
C THR A 118 -5.48 -15.72 8.19
N TYR A 119 -4.31 -15.83 7.57
CA TYR A 119 -3.89 -14.91 6.51
C TYR A 119 -4.73 -15.06 5.25
N THR A 120 -5.07 -16.29 4.86
CA THR A 120 -5.93 -16.55 3.70
C THR A 120 -7.31 -15.96 3.90
N LEU A 121 -7.91 -16.19 5.06
CA LEU A 121 -9.20 -15.60 5.42
C LEU A 121 -9.12 -14.08 5.48
N LEU A 122 -8.03 -13.52 6.02
CA LEU A 122 -7.85 -12.08 6.11
C LEU A 122 -7.84 -11.44 4.72
N LEU A 123 -7.06 -11.98 3.78
CA LEU A 123 -7.02 -11.45 2.42
C LEU A 123 -8.36 -11.64 1.68
N LEU A 124 -9.06 -12.75 1.90
CA LEU A 124 -10.38 -13.00 1.31
C LEU A 124 -11.43 -11.99 1.81
N PHE A 125 -11.56 -11.80 3.12
CA PHE A 125 -12.51 -10.85 3.69
C PHE A 125 -12.11 -9.40 3.40
N TYR A 126 -10.80 -9.12 3.36
CA TYR A 126 -10.29 -7.82 2.95
C TYR A 126 -10.68 -7.49 1.51
N ALA A 127 -10.48 -8.43 0.57
CA ALA A 127 -10.92 -8.27 -0.82
C ALA A 127 -12.45 -8.12 -0.92
N SER A 128 -13.19 -8.94 -0.15
CA SER A 128 -14.66 -8.92 -0.08
C SER A 128 -15.23 -7.62 0.44
N ASN A 129 -14.50 -6.89 1.27
CA ASN A 129 -14.90 -5.58 1.74
C ASN A 129 -14.43 -4.46 0.80
N ASN A 130 -13.13 -4.45 0.47
CA ASN A 130 -12.46 -3.32 -0.16
C ASN A 130 -12.80 -3.15 -1.65
N LEU A 131 -13.00 -4.25 -2.39
CA LEU A 131 -13.36 -4.16 -3.82
C LEU A 131 -14.75 -3.56 -4.00
N PRO A 132 -15.83 -4.05 -3.34
CA PRO A 132 -17.14 -3.39 -3.36
C PRO A 132 -17.09 -1.94 -2.86
N TYR A 133 -16.34 -1.68 -1.79
CA TYR A 133 -16.15 -0.34 -1.25
C TYR A 133 -15.55 0.65 -2.28
N SER A 134 -14.52 0.21 -3.01
CA SER A 134 -13.88 1.03 -4.04
C SER A 134 -14.83 1.31 -5.21
N ALA A 135 -15.61 0.30 -5.62
CA ALA A 135 -16.61 0.41 -6.67
C ALA A 135 -17.82 1.31 -6.29
N LEU A 136 -18.13 1.41 -4.99
CA LEU A 136 -19.23 2.20 -4.44
C LEU A 136 -19.16 3.68 -4.88
N SER A 137 -17.96 4.25 -5.04
CA SER A 137 -17.79 5.64 -5.52
C SER A 137 -18.47 5.92 -6.87
N GLY A 138 -18.58 4.91 -7.74
CA GLY A 138 -19.20 5.04 -9.05
C GLY A 138 -20.72 4.98 -9.04
N VAL A 139 -21.33 4.51 -7.94
CA VAL A 139 -22.79 4.37 -7.81
C VAL A 139 -23.41 5.32 -6.77
N ILE A 140 -22.59 6.02 -5.98
CA ILE A 140 -23.03 7.06 -5.04
C ILE A 140 -23.42 8.35 -5.78
N THR A 141 -22.62 8.78 -6.76
CA THR A 141 -22.84 10.04 -7.52
C THR A 141 -22.35 9.92 -8.96
N GLY A 142 -23.04 10.62 -9.86
CA GLY A 142 -22.71 10.71 -11.28
C GLY A 142 -22.06 12.04 -11.65
N ASP A 143 -22.04 12.99 -10.70
CA ASP A 143 -21.43 14.31 -10.88
C ASP A 143 -19.91 14.21 -10.65
N MET A 144 -19.14 14.66 -11.64
CA MET A 144 -17.68 14.68 -11.58
C MET A 144 -17.14 15.55 -10.45
N LYS A 145 -17.79 16.67 -10.11
CA LYS A 145 -17.34 17.56 -9.02
C LYS A 145 -17.43 16.87 -7.67
N ASP A 146 -18.54 16.18 -7.42
CA ASP A 146 -18.73 15.43 -6.17
C ASP A 146 -17.83 14.20 -6.11
N ARG A 147 -17.57 13.54 -7.25
CA ARG A 147 -16.60 12.45 -7.33
C ARG A 147 -15.18 12.90 -6.99
N ASN A 148 -14.74 14.03 -7.54
CA ASN A 148 -13.43 14.62 -7.24
C ASN A 148 -13.31 15.03 -5.76
N SER A 149 -14.39 15.60 -5.20
CA SER A 149 -14.46 15.92 -3.78
C SER A 149 -14.34 14.65 -2.92
N LEU A 150 -15.09 13.59 -3.25
CA LEU A 150 -15.02 12.29 -2.57
C LEU A 150 -13.59 11.71 -2.57
N SER A 151 -12.92 11.74 -3.72
CA SER A 151 -11.53 11.28 -3.84
C SER A 151 -10.56 12.08 -2.97
N SER A 152 -10.81 13.37 -2.77
CA SER A 152 -9.97 14.22 -1.90
C SER A 152 -10.12 13.87 -0.42
N TYR A 153 -11.35 13.69 0.07
CA TYR A 153 -11.59 13.23 1.44
C TYR A 153 -10.99 11.84 1.67
N ARG A 154 -11.15 10.95 0.69
CA ARG A 154 -10.58 9.61 0.71
C ARG A 154 -9.05 9.66 0.82
N PHE A 155 -8.39 10.50 0.03
CA PHE A 155 -6.95 10.65 0.07
C PHE A 155 -6.43 11.07 1.45
N VAL A 156 -7.12 12.01 2.12
CA VAL A 156 -6.77 12.42 3.49
C VAL A 156 -6.87 11.23 4.47
N ALA A 157 -7.93 10.42 4.36
CA ALA A 157 -8.09 9.21 5.16
C ALA A 157 -6.95 8.19 4.95
N VAL A 158 -6.56 7.94 3.69
CA VAL A 158 -5.43 7.06 3.37
C VAL A 158 -4.12 7.57 3.96
N MET A 159 -3.84 8.86 3.81
CA MET A 159 -2.63 9.49 4.35
C MET A 159 -2.59 9.41 5.88
N PHE A 160 -3.71 9.61 6.55
CA PHE A 160 -3.79 9.46 8.00
C PHE A 160 -3.54 8.00 8.42
N ALA A 161 -4.18 7.00 7.79
CA ALA A 161 -3.93 5.60 8.12
C ALA A 161 -2.46 5.20 7.91
N GLN A 162 -1.88 5.62 6.79
CA GLN A 162 -0.48 5.35 6.48
C GLN A 162 0.45 5.99 7.53
N PHE A 163 0.25 7.27 7.82
CA PHE A 163 1.03 7.98 8.82
C PHE A 163 0.86 7.33 10.19
N PHE A 164 -0.37 7.04 10.61
CA PHE A 164 -0.65 6.42 11.90
C PHE A 164 0.08 5.08 12.08
N VAL A 165 -0.03 4.19 11.09
CA VAL A 165 0.55 2.84 11.17
C VAL A 165 2.08 2.88 11.12
N GLN A 166 2.66 3.71 10.24
CA GLN A 166 4.11 3.74 10.08
C GLN A 166 4.81 4.58 11.16
N VAL A 167 4.11 5.51 11.81
CA VAL A 167 4.69 6.42 12.80
C VAL A 167 4.45 5.94 14.22
N PHE A 168 3.21 5.55 14.57
CA PHE A 168 2.85 5.30 15.97
C PHE A 168 2.74 3.82 16.33
N MET A 169 2.39 2.95 15.38
CA MET A 169 2.00 1.57 15.67
C MET A 169 3.06 0.79 16.47
N LEU A 170 4.35 0.86 16.10
CA LEU A 170 5.41 0.13 16.81
C LEU A 170 5.53 0.58 18.28
N GLY A 171 5.47 1.89 18.54
CA GLY A 171 5.50 2.44 19.90
C GLY A 171 4.27 2.02 20.73
N ILE A 172 3.08 2.04 20.13
CA ILE A 172 1.85 1.58 20.80
C ILE A 172 1.93 0.06 21.09
N ILE A 173 2.46 -0.75 20.16
CA ILE A 173 2.64 -2.20 20.37
C ILE A 173 3.55 -2.46 21.58
N LYS A 174 4.72 -1.82 21.64
CA LYS A 174 5.68 -2.06 22.74
C LYS A 174 5.14 -1.58 24.09
N THR A 175 4.49 -0.42 24.13
CA THR A 175 3.91 0.14 25.36
C THR A 175 2.70 -0.67 25.86
N ALA A 176 1.78 -1.05 24.98
CA ALA A 176 0.59 -1.84 25.34
C ALA A 176 0.94 -3.24 25.89
N GLY A 177 2.06 -3.79 25.42
CA GLY A 177 2.58 -5.09 25.83
C GLY A 177 3.43 -5.09 27.11
N ASN A 178 3.75 -3.92 27.68
CA ASN A 178 4.77 -3.81 28.74
C ASN A 178 6.09 -4.51 28.38
N GLY A 179 6.50 -4.42 27.11
CA GLY A 179 7.68 -5.11 26.57
C GLY A 179 7.38 -6.47 25.91
N ASP A 180 6.24 -7.11 26.18
CA ASP A 180 5.80 -8.31 25.46
C ASP A 180 5.15 -7.93 24.12
N LYS A 181 5.87 -8.16 23.03
CA LYS A 181 5.43 -7.83 21.67
C LYS A 181 4.17 -8.60 21.25
N ALA A 182 3.97 -9.83 21.73
CA ALA A 182 2.82 -10.66 21.37
C ALA A 182 1.54 -10.12 22.02
N ILE A 183 1.59 -9.83 23.32
CA ILE A 183 0.47 -9.19 24.03
C ILE A 183 0.20 -7.79 23.45
N GLY A 184 1.26 -7.05 23.15
CA GLY A 184 1.20 -5.72 22.57
C GLY A 184 0.44 -5.70 21.24
N ILE A 185 0.83 -6.53 20.28
CA ILE A 185 0.19 -6.56 18.97
C ILE A 185 -1.26 -7.05 19.06
N GLU A 186 -1.55 -8.03 19.91
CA GLU A 186 -2.91 -8.53 20.11
C GLU A 186 -3.85 -7.44 20.65
N LYS A 187 -3.43 -6.68 21.68
CA LYS A 187 -4.22 -5.57 22.23
C LYS A 187 -4.46 -4.47 21.20
N VAL A 188 -3.42 -4.05 20.49
CA VAL A 188 -3.51 -2.98 19.49
C VAL A 188 -4.41 -3.40 18.33
N MET A 189 -4.23 -4.62 17.82
CA MET A 189 -5.06 -5.16 16.75
C MET A 189 -6.52 -5.37 17.19
N THR A 190 -6.78 -5.70 18.47
CA THR A 190 -8.14 -5.75 19.01
C THR A 190 -8.81 -4.37 18.92
N VAL A 191 -8.13 -3.32 19.37
CA VAL A 191 -8.66 -1.95 19.33
C VAL A 191 -8.88 -1.50 17.88
N LEU A 192 -7.90 -1.73 16.99
CA LEU A 192 -8.03 -1.38 15.57
C LEU A 192 -9.13 -2.18 14.86
N ALA A 193 -9.32 -3.46 15.18
CA ALA A 193 -10.40 -4.27 14.63
C ALA A 193 -11.78 -3.73 15.03
N ILE A 194 -11.95 -3.33 16.30
CA ILE A 194 -13.19 -2.72 16.80
C ILE A 194 -13.44 -1.38 16.10
N ILE A 195 -12.45 -0.49 16.10
CA ILE A 195 -12.56 0.84 15.48
C ILE A 195 -12.83 0.71 13.97
N GLY A 196 -12.09 -0.15 13.28
CA GLY A 196 -12.26 -0.41 11.85
C GLY A 196 -13.64 -0.98 11.52
N THR A 197 -14.14 -1.91 12.33
CA THR A 197 -15.50 -2.45 12.17
C THR A 197 -16.56 -1.35 12.33
N ILE A 198 -16.44 -0.51 13.36
CA ILE A 198 -17.33 0.63 13.58
C ILE A 198 -17.29 1.60 12.39
N MET A 199 -16.11 1.92 11.88
CA MET A 199 -15.93 2.78 10.71
C MET A 199 -16.59 2.20 9.45
N LEU A 200 -16.49 0.89 9.22
CA LEU A 200 -17.16 0.21 8.09
C LEU A 200 -18.69 0.21 8.26
N ILE A 201 -19.20 0.02 9.47
CA ILE A 201 -20.64 0.12 9.75
C ILE A 201 -21.13 1.56 9.52
N ILE A 202 -20.39 2.57 10.00
CA ILE A 202 -20.71 3.99 9.74
C ILE A 202 -20.72 4.25 8.24
N THR A 203 -19.77 3.70 7.48
CA THR A 203 -19.72 3.80 6.01
C THR A 203 -21.00 3.28 5.38
N PHE A 204 -21.47 2.09 5.79
CA PHE A 204 -22.73 1.54 5.32
C PHE A 204 -23.94 2.43 5.66
N LEU A 205 -24.02 2.92 6.89
CA LEU A 205 -25.16 3.72 7.38
C LEU A 205 -25.23 5.11 6.73
N THR A 206 -24.10 5.68 6.34
CA THR A 206 -24.00 7.05 5.81
C THR A 206 -24.06 7.13 4.29
N THR A 207 -23.69 6.07 3.58
CA THR A 207 -23.67 6.02 2.11
C THR A 207 -25.00 5.53 1.55
N LYS A 208 -25.38 6.00 0.36
CA LYS A 208 -26.53 5.50 -0.41
C LYS A 208 -26.15 5.27 -1.87
N GLU A 209 -26.54 4.13 -2.41
CA GLU A 209 -26.42 3.86 -3.85
C GLU A 209 -27.58 4.55 -4.58
N ARG A 210 -27.24 5.40 -5.57
CA ARG A 210 -28.20 6.21 -6.33
C ARG A 210 -28.23 5.85 -7.82
N ILE A 211 -27.14 5.31 -8.34
CA ILE A 211 -26.97 5.04 -9.77
C ILE A 211 -26.93 3.54 -9.99
N ILE A 212 -27.81 3.08 -10.87
CA ILE A 212 -27.79 1.72 -11.39
C ILE A 212 -26.88 1.72 -12.62
N PRO A 213 -25.72 1.04 -12.58
CA PRO A 213 -24.85 0.94 -13.75
C PRO A 213 -25.62 0.28 -14.90
N LYS A 214 -25.55 0.85 -16.11
CA LYS A 214 -26.01 0.15 -17.30
C LYS A 214 -25.17 -1.13 -17.45
N PRO A 215 -25.75 -2.29 -17.83
CA PRO A 215 -24.98 -3.49 -18.07
C PRO A 215 -23.93 -3.20 -19.15
N GLU A 216 -22.65 -3.35 -18.80
CA GLU A 216 -21.54 -3.18 -19.74
C GLU A 216 -21.66 -4.20 -20.88
N GLN A 217 -21.25 -3.78 -22.08
CA GLN A 217 -21.17 -4.66 -23.24
C GLN A 217 -20.36 -5.91 -22.89
N LYS A 218 -20.95 -7.08 -23.13
CA LYS A 218 -20.29 -8.38 -22.94
C LYS A 218 -19.13 -8.49 -23.91
N SER A 219 -17.94 -8.20 -23.41
CA SER A 219 -16.69 -8.59 -24.03
C SER A 219 -16.28 -9.99 -23.59
N SER A 220 -15.64 -10.77 -24.47
CA SER A 220 -14.95 -11.99 -24.06
C SER A 220 -13.62 -11.62 -23.39
N LEU A 221 -13.50 -11.93 -22.09
CA LEU A 221 -12.34 -11.59 -21.26
C LEU A 221 -11.00 -12.10 -21.84
N SER A 222 -11.04 -13.22 -22.57
CA SER A 222 -9.86 -13.83 -23.19
C SER A 222 -9.31 -13.04 -24.37
N GLU A 223 -10.18 -12.41 -25.16
CA GLU A 223 -9.75 -11.58 -26.30
C GLU A 223 -9.09 -10.29 -25.80
N ASP A 224 -9.70 -9.64 -24.80
CA ASP A 224 -9.16 -8.41 -24.22
C ASP A 224 -7.78 -8.63 -23.59
N ILE A 225 -7.57 -9.74 -22.86
CA ILE A 225 -6.25 -10.06 -22.28
C ILE A 225 -5.22 -10.32 -23.40
N GLY A 226 -5.62 -11.00 -24.47
CA GLY A 226 -4.77 -11.22 -25.64
C GLY A 226 -4.30 -9.92 -26.28
N ASP A 227 -5.22 -8.96 -26.45
CA ASP A 227 -4.91 -7.65 -27.01
C ASP A 227 -4.01 -6.81 -26.09
N LEU A 228 -4.22 -6.90 -24.77
CA LEU A 228 -3.38 -6.22 -23.78
C LEU A 228 -1.95 -6.73 -23.79
N SER A 229 -1.74 -8.04 -23.91
CA SER A 229 -0.39 -8.62 -23.95
C SER A 229 0.45 -8.14 -25.15
N LYS A 230 -0.20 -7.70 -26.23
CA LYS A 230 0.43 -7.12 -27.43
C LYS A 230 0.64 -5.60 -27.31
N ASN A 231 0.00 -4.94 -26.35
CA ASN A 231 0.13 -3.51 -26.11
C ASN A 231 1.41 -3.23 -25.29
N LYS A 232 2.49 -2.87 -25.98
CA LYS A 232 3.82 -2.60 -25.36
C LYS A 232 3.76 -1.59 -24.21
N PRO A 233 3.18 -0.38 -24.36
CA PRO A 233 2.99 0.54 -23.23
C PRO A 233 2.31 -0.09 -22.01
N TRP A 234 1.30 -0.93 -22.25
CA TRP A 234 0.60 -1.62 -21.18
C TRP A 234 1.48 -2.65 -20.47
N VAL A 235 2.21 -3.49 -21.20
CA VAL A 235 3.13 -4.46 -20.60
C VAL A 235 4.20 -3.75 -19.75
N ILE A 236 4.79 -2.67 -20.28
CA ILE A 236 5.79 -1.87 -19.55
C ILE A 236 5.19 -1.31 -18.26
N MET A 237 3.98 -0.75 -18.30
CA MET A 237 3.33 -0.20 -17.10
C MET A 237 2.92 -1.25 -16.08
N LEU A 238 2.52 -2.46 -16.53
CA LEU A 238 2.21 -3.57 -15.63
C LEU A 238 3.48 -4.02 -14.90
N THR A 239 4.58 -4.20 -15.64
CA THR A 239 5.88 -4.56 -15.06
C THR A 239 6.38 -3.47 -14.12
N LEU A 240 6.33 -2.20 -14.53
CA LEU A 240 6.74 -1.07 -13.69
C LEU A 240 5.94 -1.01 -12.38
N THR A 241 4.61 -1.11 -12.46
CA THR A 241 3.74 -1.11 -11.27
C THR A 241 4.11 -2.26 -10.36
N THR A 242 4.28 -3.48 -10.89
CA THR A 242 4.68 -4.64 -10.10
C THR A 242 6.03 -4.40 -9.39
N LEU A 243 7.04 -3.91 -10.10
CA LEU A 243 8.37 -3.61 -9.53
C LEU A 243 8.32 -2.51 -8.46
N VAL A 244 7.47 -1.50 -8.66
CA VAL A 244 7.29 -0.42 -7.68
C VAL A 244 6.72 -0.98 -6.38
N PHE A 245 5.68 -1.81 -6.47
CA PHE A 245 5.03 -2.39 -5.30
C PHE A 245 5.86 -3.48 -4.61
N ILE A 246 6.73 -4.20 -5.34
CA ILE A 246 7.78 -5.05 -4.74
C ILE A 246 8.66 -4.20 -3.81
N THR A 247 9.16 -3.08 -4.32
CA THR A 247 10.05 -2.18 -3.56
C THR A 247 9.37 -1.64 -2.32
N LEU A 248 8.11 -1.19 -2.44
CA LEU A 248 7.35 -0.65 -1.31
C LEU A 248 7.12 -1.69 -0.22
N ALA A 249 6.77 -2.93 -0.58
CA ALA A 249 6.59 -4.00 0.40
C ALA A 249 7.90 -4.40 1.08
N MET A 250 9.00 -4.47 0.33
CA MET A 250 10.33 -4.75 0.89
C MET A 250 10.77 -3.67 1.87
N LYS A 251 10.70 -2.40 1.44
CA LYS A 251 11.07 -1.23 2.24
C LYS A 251 10.23 -1.15 3.53
N GLY A 252 8.91 -1.33 3.42
CA GLY A 252 7.99 -1.29 4.56
C GLY A 252 8.34 -2.31 5.64
N GLY A 253 8.64 -3.55 5.25
CA GLY A 253 9.06 -4.59 6.19
C GLY A 253 10.49 -4.42 6.72
N ALA A 254 11.43 -3.98 5.88
CA ALA A 254 12.86 -3.89 6.20
C ALA A 254 13.19 -2.90 7.33
N TYR A 255 12.45 -1.79 7.42
CA TYR A 255 12.74 -0.72 8.36
C TYR A 255 12.65 -1.16 9.82
N VAL A 256 11.69 -2.02 10.16
CA VAL A 256 11.57 -2.53 11.54
C VAL A 256 12.83 -3.31 11.92
N TYR A 257 13.30 -4.21 11.05
CA TYR A 257 14.53 -4.98 11.29
C TYR A 257 15.78 -4.10 11.39
N TYR A 258 15.89 -3.08 10.54
CA TYR A 258 17.02 -2.15 10.52
C TYR A 258 17.14 -1.36 11.83
N PHE A 259 16.02 -0.83 12.33
CA PHE A 259 16.00 -0.07 13.59
C PHE A 259 16.20 -0.96 14.82
N GLU A 260 15.64 -2.18 14.83
CA GLU A 260 15.80 -3.11 15.96
C GLU A 260 17.20 -3.71 16.06
N ASN A 261 17.86 -3.99 14.93
CA ASN A 261 19.08 -4.81 14.91
C ASN A 261 20.36 -4.08 14.46
N TYR A 262 20.29 -2.91 13.79
CA TYR A 262 21.49 -2.23 13.26
C TYR A 262 21.73 -0.84 13.83
N VAL A 263 20.69 -0.02 13.98
CA VAL A 263 20.84 1.38 14.38
C VAL A 263 21.41 1.51 15.80
N ASN A 264 22.40 2.39 15.99
CA ASN A 264 22.96 2.65 17.32
C ASN A 264 21.94 3.35 18.21
N LYS A 265 21.50 2.67 19.28
CA LYS A 265 20.44 3.17 20.18
C LYS A 265 20.84 4.47 20.87
N GLN A 266 22.08 4.59 21.36
CA GLN A 266 22.53 5.76 22.10
C GLN A 266 22.54 7.01 21.22
N GLN A 267 23.12 6.90 20.02
CA GLN A 267 23.18 8.01 19.08
C GLN A 267 21.80 8.39 18.54
N LEU A 268 20.93 7.40 18.32
CA LEU A 268 19.53 7.63 17.95
C LEU A 268 18.80 8.41 19.04
N THR A 269 18.91 8.01 20.31
CA THR A 269 18.31 8.71 21.45
C THR A 269 18.77 10.16 21.50
N HIS A 270 20.08 10.42 21.45
CA HIS A 270 20.61 11.79 21.48
C HIS A 270 20.07 12.65 20.33
N PHE A 271 19.92 12.08 19.14
CA PHE A 271 19.41 12.80 17.97
C PHE A 271 17.92 13.15 18.09
N ILE A 272 17.10 12.24 18.60
CA ILE A 272 15.64 12.45 18.67
C ILE A 272 15.17 13.17 19.94
N GLN A 273 15.95 13.14 21.02
CA GLN A 273 15.57 13.69 22.33
C GLN A 273 15.07 15.14 22.26
N PRO A 274 15.72 16.09 21.55
CA PRO A 274 15.23 17.48 21.51
C PRO A 274 13.83 17.60 20.91
N LEU A 275 13.50 16.74 19.93
CA LEU A 275 12.18 16.71 19.34
C LEU A 275 11.16 16.06 20.27
N LEU A 276 11.55 14.99 20.99
CA LEU A 276 10.69 14.36 21.99
C LEU A 276 10.37 15.30 23.15
N ASP A 277 11.35 16.05 23.65
CA ASP A 277 11.15 17.05 24.71
C ASP A 277 10.20 18.16 24.26
N THR A 278 10.33 18.59 23.00
CA THR A 278 9.42 19.57 22.39
C THR A 278 7.99 19.03 22.32
N LEU A 279 7.79 17.79 21.87
CA LEU A 279 6.48 17.16 21.82
C LEU A 279 5.89 16.94 23.23
N ALA A 280 6.72 16.53 24.19
CA ALA A 280 6.33 16.35 25.58
C ALA A 280 5.89 17.68 26.22
N SER A 281 6.55 18.79 25.90
CA SER A 281 6.14 20.14 26.33
C SER A 281 4.75 20.54 25.80
N MET A 282 4.32 19.95 24.68
CA MET A 282 2.98 20.11 24.11
C MET A 282 1.96 19.10 24.68
N GLY A 283 2.36 18.27 25.64
CA GLY A 283 1.54 17.19 26.22
C GLY A 283 1.40 15.97 25.31
N ILE A 284 2.26 15.82 24.29
CA ILE A 284 2.18 14.76 23.28
C ILE A 284 3.36 13.79 23.46
N ASN A 285 3.10 12.59 23.99
CA ASN A 285 4.11 11.50 24.02
C ASN A 285 3.56 10.21 23.37
N PRO A 286 3.50 10.15 22.02
CA PRO A 286 2.84 9.05 21.31
C PRO A 286 3.77 7.85 21.10
N PHE A 287 5.06 7.97 21.42
CA PHE A 287 6.08 6.95 21.13
C PHE A 287 6.47 6.11 22.35
N GLY A 288 6.04 6.50 23.56
CA GLY A 288 6.43 5.84 24.80
C GLY A 288 7.88 6.11 25.18
N GLU A 289 8.47 5.22 25.98
CA GLU A 289 9.83 5.36 26.51
C GLU A 289 10.91 4.70 25.63
N ASP A 290 10.53 3.97 24.58
CA ASP A 290 11.47 3.22 23.74
C ASP A 290 12.06 4.07 22.60
N PRO A 291 13.37 4.40 22.62
CA PRO A 291 13.97 5.26 21.61
C PRO A 291 13.96 4.67 20.20
N ILE A 292 13.94 3.34 20.07
CA ILE A 292 13.90 2.66 18.77
C ILE A 292 12.55 2.92 18.08
N SER A 293 11.46 2.74 18.83
CA SER A 293 10.10 2.98 18.32
C SER A 293 9.89 4.44 17.96
N ALA A 294 10.36 5.36 18.81
CA ALA A 294 10.33 6.80 18.54
C ALA A 294 11.15 7.16 17.29
N GLY A 295 12.38 6.66 17.19
CA GLY A 295 13.24 6.88 16.04
C GLY A 295 12.67 6.32 14.73
N PHE A 296 12.17 5.08 14.74
CA PHE A 296 11.47 4.49 13.61
C PHE A 296 10.25 5.32 13.18
N GLY A 297 9.46 5.77 14.16
CA GLY A 297 8.27 6.56 13.89
C GLY A 297 8.61 7.92 13.26
N LEU A 298 9.54 8.65 13.86
CA LEU A 298 10.01 9.95 13.37
C LEU A 298 10.68 9.84 11.99
N PHE A 299 11.43 8.77 11.74
CA PHE A 299 12.04 8.48 10.45
C PHE A 299 10.99 8.32 9.35
N ASN A 300 9.93 7.54 9.60
CA ASN A 300 8.82 7.40 8.66
C ASN A 300 8.01 8.69 8.52
N ALA A 301 7.79 9.42 9.62
CA ALA A 301 7.08 10.69 9.61
C ALA A 301 7.76 11.71 8.69
N GLY A 302 9.08 11.87 8.82
CA GLY A 302 9.87 12.75 7.95
C GLY A 302 9.75 12.37 6.48
N GLY A 303 9.87 11.07 6.16
CA GLY A 303 9.69 10.57 4.80
C GLY A 303 8.30 10.86 4.22
N ILE A 304 7.23 10.60 4.99
CA ILE A 304 5.84 10.79 4.53
C ILE A 304 5.51 12.28 4.36
N ILE A 305 5.92 13.14 5.31
CA ILE A 305 5.65 14.58 5.24
C ILE A 305 6.29 15.17 3.98
N PHE A 306 7.56 14.85 3.72
CA PHE A 306 8.23 15.37 2.53
C PHE A 306 7.76 14.70 1.24
N MET A 307 7.27 13.47 1.30
CA MET A 307 6.55 12.84 0.18
C MET A 307 5.31 13.63 -0.21
N ILE A 308 4.51 14.10 0.77
CA ILE A 308 3.36 14.97 0.51
C ILE A 308 3.81 16.28 -0.14
N VAL A 309 4.90 16.88 0.35
CA VAL A 309 5.48 18.09 -0.28
C VAL A 309 5.88 17.79 -1.74
N GLY A 310 6.53 16.66 -2.02
CA GLY A 310 6.90 16.24 -3.37
C GLY A 310 5.71 16.12 -4.32
N ILE A 311 4.59 15.54 -3.86
CA ILE A 311 3.34 15.40 -4.65
C ILE A 311 2.85 16.75 -5.19
N THR A 312 3.05 17.85 -4.45
CA THR A 312 2.61 19.19 -4.91
C THR A 312 3.31 19.67 -6.18
N PHE A 313 4.50 19.14 -6.47
CA PHE A 313 5.28 19.50 -7.66
C PHE A 313 5.00 18.58 -8.86
N SER A 314 4.40 17.41 -8.64
CA SER A 314 4.17 16.38 -9.68
C SER A 314 3.51 16.92 -10.93
N LYS A 315 2.37 17.60 -10.77
CA LYS A 315 1.58 18.09 -11.91
C LYS A 315 2.35 19.12 -12.73
N LYS A 316 2.89 20.16 -12.07
CA LYS A 316 3.61 21.25 -12.74
C LYS A 316 4.81 20.74 -13.54
N LEU A 317 5.54 19.77 -13.00
CA LEU A 317 6.70 19.17 -13.66
C LEU A 317 6.28 18.26 -14.82
N ALA A 318 5.29 17.39 -14.60
CA ALA A 318 4.78 16.47 -15.62
C ALA A 318 4.17 17.21 -16.82
N ASP A 319 3.42 18.29 -16.58
CA ASP A 319 2.82 19.09 -17.64
C ASP A 319 3.89 19.77 -18.50
N LYS A 320 4.97 20.26 -17.87
CA LYS A 320 6.05 21.00 -18.54
C LYS A 320 7.03 20.10 -19.30
N TYR A 321 7.44 18.98 -18.72
CA TYR A 321 8.54 18.16 -19.23
C TYR A 321 8.12 16.76 -19.70
N GLY A 322 6.86 16.37 -19.47
CA GLY A 322 6.34 15.04 -19.81
C GLY A 322 6.37 14.07 -18.64
N LYS A 323 5.28 13.31 -18.49
CA LYS A 323 5.07 12.33 -17.41
C LYS A 323 6.17 11.28 -17.35
N ARG A 324 6.47 10.62 -18.48
CA ARG A 324 7.50 9.57 -18.59
C ARG A 324 8.87 10.05 -18.10
N ASP A 325 9.33 11.18 -18.60
CA ASP A 325 10.70 11.65 -18.35
C ASP A 325 10.88 12.14 -16.91
N ILE A 326 9.87 12.81 -16.35
CA ILE A 326 9.82 13.19 -14.93
C ILE A 326 9.74 11.97 -14.03
N PHE A 327 8.87 11.00 -14.33
CA PHE A 327 8.78 9.78 -13.53
C PHE A 327 10.13 9.05 -13.49
N ARG A 328 10.78 8.86 -14.65
CA ARG A 328 12.08 8.19 -14.76
C ARG A 328 13.16 8.91 -13.95
N LEU A 329 13.29 10.23 -14.10
CA LEU A 329 14.32 11.03 -13.42
C LEU A 329 14.15 10.99 -11.90
N PHE A 330 12.94 11.26 -11.42
CA PHE A 330 12.69 11.36 -9.99
C PHE A 330 12.66 10.00 -9.30
N LEU A 331 12.23 8.94 -9.99
CA LEU A 331 12.38 7.58 -9.49
C LEU A 331 13.87 7.26 -9.32
N PHE A 332 14.71 7.50 -10.34
CA PHE A 332 16.15 7.28 -10.27
C PHE A 332 16.82 8.04 -9.11
N ILE A 333 16.58 9.35 -9.00
CA ILE A 333 17.12 10.17 -7.91
C ILE A 333 16.67 9.62 -6.54
N SER A 334 15.38 9.28 -6.39
CA SER A 334 14.87 8.71 -5.15
C SER A 334 15.54 7.38 -4.78
N THR A 335 15.91 6.57 -5.77
CA THR A 335 16.61 5.28 -5.57
C THR A 335 18.03 5.48 -5.08
N LEU A 336 18.73 6.53 -5.52
CA LEU A 336 20.10 6.82 -5.04
C LEU A 336 20.16 6.99 -3.51
N PHE A 337 19.14 7.63 -2.93
CA PHE A 337 19.02 7.78 -1.47
C PHE A 337 18.75 6.46 -0.75
N ILE A 338 18.08 5.50 -1.39
CA ILE A 338 17.91 4.14 -0.83
C ILE A 338 19.25 3.40 -0.88
N ILE A 339 19.96 3.43 -2.02
CA ILE A 339 21.26 2.78 -2.19
C ILE A 339 22.27 3.26 -1.13
N ALA A 340 22.23 4.56 -0.81
CA ALA A 340 23.12 5.17 0.16
C ALA A 340 23.09 4.51 1.56
N PHE A 341 21.97 3.90 1.97
CA PHE A 341 21.85 3.21 3.26
C PHE A 341 22.86 2.08 3.46
N TYR A 342 23.36 1.47 2.39
CA TYR A 342 24.35 0.39 2.49
C TYR A 342 25.68 0.90 3.07
N PHE A 343 26.02 2.16 2.80
CA PHE A 343 27.29 2.76 3.18
C PHE A 343 27.27 3.43 4.55
N TYR A 344 26.10 3.59 5.17
CA TYR A 344 25.98 4.27 6.45
C TYR A 344 26.41 3.39 7.62
N SER A 345 27.25 3.94 8.50
CA SER A 345 27.58 3.34 9.79
C SER A 345 26.35 3.38 10.71
N PRO A 346 26.26 2.52 11.75
CA PRO A 346 25.12 2.50 12.68
C PRO A 346 24.95 3.81 13.47
N GLU A 347 25.98 4.66 13.54
CA GLU A 347 25.98 5.96 14.23
C GLU A 347 25.56 7.13 13.33
N SER A 348 25.47 6.92 12.01
CA SER A 348 25.19 7.97 11.02
C SER A 348 23.71 8.36 10.95
N ILE A 349 23.08 8.63 12.10
CA ILE A 349 21.63 8.85 12.22
C ILE A 349 21.14 10.02 11.36
N ILE A 350 21.87 11.12 11.33
CA ILE A 350 21.53 12.31 10.53
C ILE A 350 21.44 11.97 9.03
N LEU A 351 22.39 11.17 8.54
CA LEU A 351 22.42 10.76 7.13
C LEU A 351 21.28 9.79 6.81
N MET A 352 20.94 8.88 7.73
CA MET A 352 19.79 7.98 7.58
C MET A 352 18.48 8.78 7.45
N PHE A 353 18.21 9.70 8.38
CA PHE A 353 17.00 10.54 8.35
C PHE A 353 16.98 11.47 7.14
N GLY A 354 18.10 12.13 6.82
CA GLY A 354 18.23 13.00 5.66
C GLY A 354 17.96 12.26 4.34
N SER A 355 18.49 11.04 4.20
CA SER A 355 18.27 10.21 3.02
C SER A 355 16.81 9.78 2.90
N GLN A 356 16.15 9.46 4.01
CA GLN A 356 14.74 9.11 4.00
C GLN A 356 13.83 10.29 3.64
N ILE A 357 14.13 11.48 4.15
CA ILE A 357 13.40 12.71 3.83
C ILE A 357 13.56 13.03 2.33
N LEU A 358 14.77 12.99 1.81
CA LEU A 358 15.06 13.27 0.40
C LEU A 358 14.44 12.20 -0.51
N HIS A 359 14.58 10.92 -0.16
CA HIS A 359 13.89 9.84 -0.83
C HIS A 359 12.38 10.07 -0.86
N GLY A 360 11.77 10.40 0.28
CA GLY A 360 10.36 10.72 0.41
C GLY A 360 9.93 11.83 -0.54
N PHE A 361 10.65 12.96 -0.54
CA PHE A 361 10.39 14.10 -1.44
C PHE A 361 10.43 13.72 -2.92
N PHE A 362 11.54 13.13 -3.37
CA PHE A 362 11.70 12.81 -4.80
C PHE A 362 10.76 11.69 -5.24
N TYR A 363 10.56 10.66 -4.42
CA TYR A 363 9.60 9.62 -4.70
C TYR A 363 8.16 10.15 -4.73
N GLY A 364 7.82 11.08 -3.83
CA GLY A 364 6.51 11.75 -3.80
C GLY A 364 6.11 12.38 -5.13
N ILE A 365 7.07 12.94 -5.88
CA ILE A 365 6.83 13.52 -7.22
C ILE A 365 6.30 12.45 -8.19
N THR A 366 6.72 11.19 -8.05
CA THR A 366 6.39 10.09 -8.98
C THR A 366 5.00 9.50 -8.74
N ILE A 367 4.46 9.55 -7.51
CA ILE A 367 3.23 8.83 -7.12
C ILE A 367 2.02 9.19 -8.00
N PRO A 368 1.65 10.48 -8.20
CA PRO A 368 0.50 10.82 -9.03
C PRO A 368 0.75 10.52 -10.51
N ILE A 369 2.02 10.59 -10.93
CA ILE A 369 2.41 10.40 -12.33
C ILE A 369 2.25 8.93 -12.74
N LEU A 370 2.52 7.98 -11.85
CA LEU A 370 2.26 6.55 -12.11
C LEU A 370 0.82 6.32 -12.57
N TRP A 371 -0.14 6.85 -11.81
CA TRP A 371 -1.57 6.70 -12.09
C TRP A 371 -2.00 7.43 -13.35
N ALA A 372 -1.44 8.61 -13.61
CA ALA A 372 -1.69 9.34 -14.86
C ALA A 372 -1.17 8.56 -16.07
N MET A 373 0.02 7.94 -15.99
CA MET A 373 0.57 7.12 -17.07
C MET A 373 -0.26 5.86 -17.33
N ILE A 374 -0.87 5.25 -16.30
CA ILE A 374 -1.81 4.13 -16.49
C ILE A 374 -3.04 4.58 -17.30
N ALA A 375 -3.55 5.80 -17.04
CA ALA A 375 -4.65 6.37 -17.83
C ALA A 375 -4.23 6.62 -19.29
N ASP A 376 -3.02 7.14 -19.51
CA ASP A 376 -2.49 7.38 -20.87
C ASP A 376 -2.38 6.08 -21.68
N VAL A 377 -2.04 4.95 -21.05
CA VAL A 377 -2.05 3.64 -21.69
C VAL A 377 -3.46 3.23 -22.13
N ALA A 378 -4.47 3.57 -21.33
CA ALA A 378 -5.86 3.29 -21.70
C ALA A 378 -6.30 4.12 -22.90
N ASP A 379 -5.95 5.40 -22.95
CA ASP A 379 -6.20 6.26 -24.11
C ASP A 379 -5.41 5.79 -25.35
N TYR A 380 -4.15 5.38 -25.19
CA TYR A 380 -3.37 4.77 -26.28
C TYR A 380 -4.03 3.51 -26.86
N SER A 381 -4.56 2.65 -25.99
CA SER A 381 -5.27 1.45 -26.42
C SER A 381 -6.56 1.78 -27.16
N GLU A 382 -7.33 2.77 -26.71
CA GLU A 382 -8.53 3.24 -27.40
C GLU A 382 -8.20 3.83 -28.77
N TRP A 383 -7.14 4.66 -28.82
CA TRP A 383 -6.67 5.31 -30.05
C TRP A 383 -6.25 4.31 -31.13
N LYS A 384 -5.57 3.22 -30.73
CA LYS A 384 -5.07 2.19 -31.66
C LYS A 384 -6.14 1.17 -32.07
N ASN A 385 -6.98 0.75 -31.14
CA ASN A 385 -7.92 -0.36 -31.38
C ASN A 385 -9.34 0.12 -31.69
N ASN A 386 -9.61 1.43 -31.68
CA ASN A 386 -10.96 2.02 -31.79
C ASN A 386 -11.99 1.43 -30.83
N ARG A 387 -11.51 0.87 -29.71
CA ARG A 387 -12.32 0.18 -28.72
C ARG A 387 -11.88 0.59 -27.33
N ARG A 388 -12.84 1.01 -26.51
CA ARG A 388 -12.59 1.47 -25.14
C ARG A 388 -12.55 0.29 -24.17
N ALA A 389 -11.34 -0.15 -23.81
CA ALA A 389 -11.09 -1.24 -22.86
C ALA A 389 -10.50 -0.77 -21.51
N THR A 390 -10.79 0.49 -21.12
CA THR A 390 -10.20 1.15 -19.95
C THR A 390 -10.35 0.33 -18.66
N ALA A 391 -11.53 -0.23 -18.39
CA ALA A 391 -11.78 -0.98 -17.14
C ALA A 391 -10.87 -2.20 -17.00
N ILE A 392 -10.62 -2.91 -18.10
CA ILE A 392 -9.78 -4.13 -18.12
C ILE A 392 -8.31 -3.77 -17.98
N ILE A 393 -7.88 -2.68 -18.61
CA ILE A 393 -6.53 -2.14 -18.45
C ILE A 393 -6.25 -1.85 -16.98
N PHE A 394 -7.15 -1.14 -16.32
CA PHE A 394 -7.00 -0.79 -14.91
C PHE A 394 -7.10 -2.01 -13.99
N SER A 395 -8.03 -2.94 -14.24
CA SER A 395 -8.19 -4.13 -13.39
C SER A 395 -6.97 -5.04 -13.46
N ALA A 396 -6.41 -5.25 -14.65
CA ALA A 396 -5.21 -6.05 -14.81
C ALA A 396 -3.96 -5.37 -14.20
N MET A 397 -3.88 -4.03 -14.22
CA MET A 397 -2.85 -3.29 -13.47
C MET A 397 -2.96 -3.50 -11.96
N MET A 398 -4.19 -3.59 -11.42
CA MET A 398 -4.40 -3.86 -9.99
C MET A 398 -3.90 -5.24 -9.58
N VAL A 399 -3.96 -6.23 -10.48
CA VAL A 399 -3.38 -7.56 -10.23
C VAL A 399 -1.87 -7.48 -10.10
N GLY A 400 -1.18 -6.75 -11.00
CA GLY A 400 0.27 -6.53 -10.91
C GLY A 400 0.70 -5.84 -9.62
N LEU A 401 -0.07 -4.82 -9.19
CA LEU A 401 0.12 -4.17 -7.90
C LEU A 401 0.07 -5.17 -6.73
N LYS A 402 -0.97 -6.01 -6.68
CA LYS A 402 -1.17 -6.98 -5.59
C LYS A 402 -0.12 -8.09 -5.62
N ALA A 403 0.21 -8.60 -6.80
CA ALA A 403 1.30 -9.56 -6.98
C ALA A 403 2.64 -8.98 -6.51
N GLY A 404 2.93 -7.74 -6.87
CA GLY A 404 4.15 -7.04 -6.45
C GLY A 404 4.28 -6.95 -4.93
N LEU A 405 3.20 -6.63 -4.23
CA LEU A 405 3.18 -6.60 -2.76
C LEU A 405 3.47 -7.97 -2.14
N SER A 406 2.87 -9.04 -2.67
CA SER A 406 3.08 -10.40 -2.17
C SER A 406 4.52 -10.88 -2.41
N ILE A 407 5.04 -10.63 -3.61
CA ILE A 407 6.42 -10.94 -3.96
C ILE A 407 7.37 -10.15 -3.06
N GLY A 408 7.23 -8.83 -2.97
CA GLY A 408 8.09 -7.98 -2.15
C GLY A 408 8.06 -8.35 -0.67
N GLY A 409 6.87 -8.59 -0.11
CA GLY A 409 6.73 -9.03 1.28
C GLY A 409 7.42 -10.37 1.55
N SER A 410 7.27 -11.35 0.65
CA SER A 410 7.96 -12.63 0.77
C SER A 410 9.47 -12.53 0.59
N LEU A 411 9.95 -11.66 -0.30
CA LEU A 411 11.38 -11.46 -0.52
C LEU A 411 12.05 -10.93 0.74
N THR A 412 11.37 -10.09 1.54
CA THR A 412 11.86 -9.63 2.83
C THR A 412 12.25 -10.79 3.75
N THR A 413 11.34 -11.74 3.97
CA THR A 413 11.58 -12.88 4.86
C THR A 413 12.49 -13.93 4.21
N TRP A 414 12.44 -14.09 2.89
CA TRP A 414 13.36 -14.95 2.15
C TRP A 414 14.81 -14.50 2.28
N PHE A 415 15.09 -13.21 2.08
CA PHE A 415 16.45 -12.67 2.25
C PHE A 415 16.91 -12.80 3.71
N LEU A 416 16.04 -12.53 4.70
CA LEU A 416 16.37 -12.77 6.10
C LEU A 416 16.77 -14.24 6.34
N SER A 417 16.05 -15.19 5.75
CA SER A 417 16.43 -16.61 5.80
C SER A 417 17.79 -16.89 5.17
N TYR A 418 18.06 -16.29 4.00
CA TYR A 418 19.29 -16.49 3.24
C TYR A 418 20.53 -15.96 3.98
N PHE A 419 20.38 -14.86 4.71
CA PHE A 419 21.44 -14.28 5.54
C PHE A 419 21.44 -14.80 6.98
N GLU A 420 20.74 -15.91 7.25
CA GLU A 420 20.73 -16.60 8.55
C GLU A 420 20.30 -15.69 9.72
N TYR A 421 19.31 -14.83 9.48
CA TYR A 421 18.70 -14.01 10.54
C TYR A 421 18.06 -14.90 11.62
N VAL A 422 18.41 -14.63 12.88
CA VAL A 422 17.83 -15.34 14.03
C VAL A 422 16.95 -14.38 14.83
N PRO A 423 15.61 -14.52 14.78
CA PRO A 423 14.70 -13.65 15.50
C PRO A 423 14.99 -13.64 17.02
N ASN A 424 14.88 -12.45 17.64
CA ASN A 424 15.07 -12.24 19.09
C ASN A 424 16.46 -12.65 19.65
N SER A 425 17.48 -12.84 18.82
CA SER A 425 18.85 -13.02 19.31
C SER A 425 19.38 -11.72 19.96
N LEU A 426 20.15 -11.86 21.05
CA LEU A 426 20.83 -10.71 21.68
C LEU A 426 21.85 -10.06 20.77
N THR A 427 22.49 -10.85 19.91
CA THR A 427 23.46 -10.40 18.90
C THR A 427 23.22 -11.16 17.59
N GLN A 428 23.05 -10.42 16.50
CA GLN A 428 22.97 -11.00 15.16
C GLN A 428 24.38 -11.31 14.62
N SER A 429 24.48 -12.29 13.74
CA SER A 429 25.73 -12.55 13.02
C SER A 429 26.08 -11.38 12.09
N GLU A 430 27.36 -11.21 11.76
CA GLU A 430 27.80 -10.17 10.81
C GLU A 430 27.14 -10.36 9.44
N THR A 431 26.95 -11.61 9.02
CA THR A 431 26.20 -11.99 7.82
C THR A 431 24.75 -11.51 7.87
N ALA A 432 24.05 -11.73 8.99
CA ALA A 432 22.67 -11.29 9.16
C ALA A 432 22.57 -9.76 9.17
N ILE A 433 23.50 -9.06 9.82
CA ILE A 433 23.56 -7.58 9.80
C ILE A 433 23.78 -7.06 8.37
N ASN A 434 24.71 -7.64 7.61
CA ASN A 434 24.90 -7.28 6.22
C ASN A 434 23.64 -7.55 5.38
N GLY A 435 22.94 -8.67 5.63
CA GLY A 435 21.64 -8.98 5.05
C GLY A 435 20.60 -7.88 5.31
N ILE A 436 20.48 -7.42 6.55
CA ILE A 436 19.56 -6.33 6.94
C ILE A 436 19.92 -5.02 6.22
N LYS A 437 21.22 -4.70 6.09
CA LYS A 437 21.70 -3.53 5.33
C LYS A 437 21.35 -3.62 3.84
N LEU A 438 21.50 -4.79 3.23
CA LEU A 438 21.12 -5.02 1.83
C LEU A 438 19.61 -4.95 1.64
N LEU A 439 18.85 -5.41 2.62
CA LEU A 439 17.39 -5.46 2.60
C LEU A 439 16.73 -4.08 2.67
N ILE A 440 17.34 -3.11 3.37
CA ILE A 440 16.89 -1.71 3.37
C ILE A 440 17.39 -0.94 2.14
N SER A 441 18.49 -1.37 1.52
CA SER A 441 19.21 -0.63 0.49
C SER A 441 19.13 -1.29 -0.90
N VAL A 442 20.04 -2.21 -1.19
CA VAL A 442 20.32 -2.69 -2.55
C VAL A 442 19.15 -3.49 -3.11
N PHE A 443 18.57 -4.40 -2.33
CA PHE A 443 17.48 -5.25 -2.81
C PHE A 443 16.22 -4.47 -3.21
N PRO A 444 15.70 -3.51 -2.42
CA PRO A 444 14.59 -2.66 -2.87
C PRO A 444 15.01 -1.68 -3.98
N SER A 445 16.29 -1.37 -4.14
CA SER A 445 16.76 -0.48 -5.22
C SER A 445 16.74 -1.14 -6.60
N VAL A 446 16.99 -2.45 -6.68
CA VAL A 446 17.05 -3.18 -7.96
C VAL A 446 15.74 -3.08 -8.76
N PRO A 447 14.54 -3.37 -8.21
CA PRO A 447 13.29 -3.23 -8.95
C PRO A 447 13.02 -1.80 -9.43
N PHE A 448 13.34 -0.78 -8.62
CA PHE A 448 13.23 0.62 -9.07
C PHE A 448 14.18 0.93 -10.22
N LEU A 449 15.45 0.50 -10.17
CA LEU A 449 16.42 0.71 -11.25
C LEU A 449 16.00 -0.01 -12.54
N ILE A 450 15.49 -1.24 -12.44
CA ILE A 450 14.90 -1.96 -13.58
C ILE A 450 13.71 -1.16 -14.11
N GLY A 451 12.85 -0.64 -13.23
CA GLY A 451 11.73 0.26 -13.56
C GLY A 451 12.16 1.50 -14.37
N VAL A 452 13.25 2.15 -13.95
CA VAL A 452 13.88 3.27 -14.68
C VAL A 452 14.38 2.80 -16.05
N GLY A 453 15.00 1.63 -16.13
CA GLY A 453 15.49 1.01 -17.36
C GLY A 453 14.38 0.73 -18.39
N ILE A 454 13.29 0.10 -17.97
CA ILE A 454 12.17 -0.23 -18.88
C ILE A 454 11.45 1.00 -19.41
N LEU A 455 11.48 2.12 -18.68
CA LEU A 455 10.88 3.38 -19.12
C LEU A 455 11.60 4.03 -20.30
N PHE A 456 12.84 3.64 -20.61
CA PHE A 456 13.49 4.06 -21.86
C PHE A 456 12.81 3.47 -23.10
N PHE A 457 12.15 2.32 -22.96
CA PHE A 457 11.38 1.68 -24.03
C PHE A 457 9.91 2.12 -24.05
N TYR A 458 9.50 3.01 -23.14
CA TYR A 458 8.12 3.50 -23.07
C TYR A 458 7.85 4.54 -24.16
N GLU A 459 6.91 4.21 -25.03
CA GLU A 459 6.62 4.94 -26.28
C GLU A 459 5.84 6.24 -26.05
N ILE A 460 5.00 6.33 -25.01
CA ILE A 460 4.14 7.49 -24.75
C ILE A 460 4.95 8.61 -24.08
N ASN A 461 5.59 9.41 -24.92
CA ASN A 461 6.25 10.66 -24.53
C ASN A 461 5.28 11.85 -24.63
N LYS A 462 5.71 13.05 -24.22
CA LYS A 462 4.86 14.25 -24.21
C LYS A 462 4.25 14.59 -25.58
N LYS A 463 5.01 14.39 -26.67
CA LYS A 463 4.54 14.65 -28.04
C LYS A 463 3.44 13.67 -28.43
N MET A 464 3.64 12.38 -28.15
CA MET A 464 2.68 11.32 -28.41
C MET A 464 1.40 11.50 -27.58
N GLU A 465 1.54 11.86 -26.30
CA GLU A 465 0.42 12.16 -25.40
C GLU A 465 -0.49 13.26 -25.99
N LEU A 466 0.09 14.38 -26.41
CA LEU A 466 -0.67 15.49 -27.01
C LEU A 466 -1.35 15.10 -28.33
N GLN A 467 -0.69 14.26 -29.13
CA GLN A 467 -1.28 13.75 -30.37
C GLN A 467 -2.50 12.87 -30.09
N ILE A 468 -2.36 11.89 -29.20
CA ILE A 468 -3.45 10.98 -28.82
C ILE A 468 -4.64 11.77 -28.26
N GLU A 469 -4.39 12.74 -27.39
CA GLU A 469 -5.44 13.58 -26.80
C GLU A 469 -6.20 14.38 -27.87
N SER A 470 -5.50 14.99 -28.82
CA SER A 470 -6.10 15.74 -29.93
C SER A 470 -6.96 14.84 -30.82
N GLU A 471 -6.41 13.72 -31.29
CA GLU A 471 -7.11 12.81 -32.22
C GLU A 471 -8.31 12.12 -31.56
N LEU A 472 -8.22 11.74 -30.29
CA LEU A 472 -9.36 11.18 -29.57
C LEU A 472 -10.45 12.22 -29.33
N LYS A 473 -10.08 13.48 -29.09
CA LYS A 473 -11.05 14.56 -28.93
C LYS A 473 -11.83 14.80 -30.22
N GLU A 474 -11.17 14.75 -31.37
CA GLU A 474 -11.81 14.82 -32.68
C GLU A 474 -12.75 13.64 -32.94
N ARG A 475 -12.36 12.40 -32.60
CA ARG A 475 -13.22 11.21 -32.76
C ARG A 475 -14.43 11.16 -31.83
N ARG A 476 -14.39 11.91 -30.71
CA ARG A 476 -15.43 11.93 -29.68
C ARG A 476 -16.44 13.08 -29.88
N GLN A 477 -16.13 14.06 -30.74
CA GLN A 477 -17.10 15.04 -31.24
C GLN A 477 -17.96 14.41 -32.33
#